data_AF-A0A3R8CSH1-F1
#
_entry.id   AF-A0A3R8CSH1-F1
#
_cell.length_a   1.000
_cell.length_b   1.000
_cell.length_c   1.000
_cell.angle_alpha   90.00
_cell.angle_beta   90.00
_cell.angle_gamma   90.00
#
_symmetry.space_group_name_H-M   'P 1'
#
loop_
_entity.id
_entity.type
_entity.pdbx_description
1 polymer ?
#
loop_
_entity_poly.entity_id
_entity_poly.type
_entity_poly.pdbx_seq_one_letter_code
_entity_poly.pdbx_strand_id
1 'polypeptide(L)'
;MITLDVPNVPDVNPIAMPHTEKWFNHLDKIDYLLLFGLPLGSLLVILFVLRVLWRPKSGPKFRLPKQVPTYGSVGLDDDSYDYDDDSNDLIYAGQVAGRYDTRWTRTFDFVFLVGMLLFGVTLTGLTALLQPDLWFNMSFWLFLLPKVLLMMGVSTLGGIICRFFCIVDDAGYVITERSSVFKVNYTRKFQLLAAYLVPLLVKPDEELCPLCNGSLALAWGDFVTLFCFLLLIKPIRERSTLFMLQFNSLDRPEDRPHTLKWIVAGNVFPGLFVLLFFRWLFARTTQSNLVFILVFVTSIGDGLAEPIGIAFGKHKYSTSTCCSKRKYTRSFEGSACVLLSGMIFPALQYFDFETPTQLWLTMIILPFVVAYAEATAPHTMDAPVLMTATGLVLYTIIHIF
;
A
#
# COMPACT_ATOMS: atom_id res chain seq x y z
N MET A 1 -43.08 -64.00 -23.13
CA MET A 1 -42.06 -63.31 -22.33
C MET A 1 -42.54 -61.86 -22.17
N ILE A 2 -43.58 -61.67 -21.35
CA ILE A 2 -43.58 -60.82 -20.14
C ILE A 2 -42.97 -59.43 -20.41
N THR A 3 -43.86 -58.49 -20.69
CA THR A 3 -43.67 -57.04 -20.59
C THR A 3 -43.34 -56.67 -19.15
N LEU A 4 -42.18 -56.04 -18.92
CA LEU A 4 -41.83 -55.42 -17.65
C LEU A 4 -42.06 -53.91 -17.79
N ASP A 5 -43.12 -53.42 -17.14
CA ASP A 5 -43.33 -52.01 -16.87
C ASP A 5 -42.22 -51.51 -15.94
N VAL A 6 -41.37 -50.61 -16.44
CA VAL A 6 -40.45 -49.84 -15.60
C VAL A 6 -41.26 -48.69 -15.00
N PRO A 7 -41.37 -48.58 -13.66
CA PRO A 7 -42.13 -47.51 -13.04
C PRO A 7 -41.43 -46.17 -13.30
N ASN A 8 -42.22 -45.19 -13.73
CA ASN A 8 -41.82 -43.79 -13.89
C ASN A 8 -41.29 -43.30 -12.53
N VAL A 9 -39.97 -43.09 -12.44
CA VAL A 9 -39.35 -42.40 -11.30
C VAL A 9 -39.79 -40.94 -11.40
N PRO A 10 -40.48 -40.37 -10.39
CA PRO A 10 -40.82 -38.96 -10.44
C PRO A 10 -39.53 -38.15 -10.49
N ASP A 11 -39.44 -37.21 -11.43
CA ASP A 11 -38.38 -36.20 -11.49
C ASP A 11 -38.25 -35.56 -10.10
N VAL A 12 -37.20 -35.94 -9.38
CA VAL A 12 -36.77 -35.23 -8.19
C VAL A 12 -36.19 -33.92 -8.70
N ASN A 13 -37.06 -32.91 -8.80
CA ASN A 13 -36.63 -31.52 -8.93
C ASN A 13 -35.51 -31.30 -7.91
N PRO A 14 -34.31 -30.89 -8.32
CA PRO A 14 -33.30 -30.51 -7.34
C PRO A 14 -33.94 -29.42 -6.49
N ILE A 15 -34.06 -29.68 -5.20
CA ILE A 15 -34.54 -28.69 -4.23
C ILE A 15 -33.59 -27.51 -4.40
N ALA A 16 -34.08 -26.47 -5.08
CA ALA A 16 -33.38 -25.21 -5.18
C ALA A 16 -33.21 -24.75 -3.73
N MET A 17 -31.98 -24.84 -3.22
CA MET A 17 -31.65 -24.24 -1.94
C MET A 17 -32.14 -22.79 -2.01
N PRO A 18 -32.94 -22.32 -1.03
CA PRO A 18 -33.41 -20.95 -1.04
C PRO A 18 -32.19 -20.06 -1.13
N HIS A 19 -32.09 -19.26 -2.21
CA HIS A 19 -31.12 -18.19 -2.29
C HIS A 19 -31.26 -17.37 -1.01
N THR A 20 -30.29 -17.49 -0.10
CA THR A 20 -30.28 -16.70 1.13
C THR A 20 -30.18 -15.26 0.68
N GLU A 21 -31.29 -14.54 0.80
CA GLU A 21 -31.39 -13.19 0.30
C GLU A 21 -30.38 -12.34 1.06
N LYS A 22 -29.51 -11.64 0.33
CA LYS A 22 -28.41 -10.92 0.94
C LYS A 22 -28.95 -9.72 1.73
N TRP A 23 -28.46 -9.52 2.96
CA TRP A 23 -28.98 -8.49 3.88
C TRP A 23 -28.97 -7.08 3.29
N PHE A 24 -27.99 -6.78 2.45
CA PHE A 24 -27.83 -5.48 1.83
C PHE A 24 -28.91 -5.14 0.78
N ASN A 25 -29.73 -6.11 0.36
CA ASN A 25 -30.91 -5.85 -0.47
C ASN A 25 -32.05 -5.23 0.32
N HIS A 26 -32.01 -5.34 1.66
CA HIS A 26 -33.04 -4.87 2.59
C HIS A 26 -32.49 -3.79 3.52
N LEU A 27 -31.72 -2.85 2.98
CA LEU A 27 -31.21 -1.73 3.77
C LEU A 27 -32.36 -0.81 4.20
N ASP A 28 -32.51 -0.63 5.51
CA ASP A 28 -33.44 0.33 6.06
C ASP A 28 -32.90 1.76 5.95
N LYS A 29 -33.77 2.75 6.14
CA LYS A 29 -33.36 4.17 6.20
C LYS A 29 -32.28 4.41 7.26
N ILE A 30 -32.30 3.64 8.34
CA ILE A 30 -31.30 3.71 9.41
C ILE A 30 -29.93 3.22 8.90
N ASP A 31 -29.87 2.16 8.11
CA ASP A 31 -28.61 1.64 7.58
C ASP A 31 -27.98 2.62 6.60
N TYR A 32 -28.76 3.23 5.70
CA TYR A 32 -28.26 4.32 4.86
C TYR A 32 -27.78 5.51 5.69
N LEU A 33 -28.53 5.88 6.73
CA LEU A 33 -28.11 6.95 7.63
C LEU A 33 -26.79 6.61 8.33
N LEU A 34 -26.55 5.37 8.73
CA LEU A 34 -25.30 4.94 9.35
C LEU A 34 -24.14 4.87 8.34
N LEU A 35 -24.36 4.32 7.14
CA LEU A 35 -23.36 4.22 6.08
C LEU A 35 -22.77 5.59 5.72
N PHE A 36 -23.63 6.60 5.57
CA PHE A 36 -23.18 7.97 5.25
C PHE A 36 -22.89 8.81 6.49
N GLY A 37 -23.70 8.64 7.54
CA GLY A 37 -23.67 9.47 8.74
C GLY A 37 -22.49 9.16 9.65
N LEU A 38 -21.98 7.92 9.71
CA LEU A 38 -20.80 7.61 10.51
C LEU A 38 -19.53 8.30 9.97
N PRO A 39 -19.17 8.17 8.67
CA PRO A 39 -18.03 8.91 8.12
C PRO A 39 -18.23 10.43 8.19
N LEU A 40 -19.41 10.94 7.82
CA LEU A 40 -19.67 12.38 7.77
C LEU A 40 -19.73 12.99 9.17
N GLY A 41 -20.41 12.34 10.11
CA GLY A 41 -20.46 12.73 11.51
C GLY A 41 -19.08 12.73 12.14
N SER A 42 -18.28 11.69 11.89
CA SER A 42 -16.89 11.64 12.36
C SER A 42 -16.04 12.78 11.79
N LEU A 43 -16.19 13.10 10.49
CA LEU A 43 -15.54 14.26 9.88
C LEU A 43 -15.95 15.56 10.57
N LEU A 44 -17.24 15.78 10.83
CA LEU A 44 -17.74 16.98 11.52
C LEU A 44 -17.21 17.07 12.95
N VAL A 45 -17.17 15.95 13.69
CA VAL A 45 -16.60 15.88 15.03
C VAL A 45 -15.11 16.19 15.00
N ILE A 46 -14.35 15.61 14.08
CA ILE A 46 -12.92 15.88 13.90
C ILE A 46 -12.69 17.36 13.60
N LEU A 47 -13.46 17.94 12.66
CA LEU A 47 -13.35 19.36 12.34
C LEU A 47 -13.71 20.24 13.54
N PHE A 48 -14.76 19.90 14.28
CA PHE A 48 -15.13 20.62 15.50
C PHE A 48 -14.04 20.54 16.56
N VAL A 49 -13.49 19.34 16.82
CA VAL A 49 -12.41 19.15 17.79
C VAL A 49 -11.16 19.92 17.36
N LEU A 50 -10.71 19.79 16.11
CA LEU A 50 -9.47 20.41 15.64
C LEU A 50 -9.58 21.91 15.31
N ARG A 51 -10.79 22.45 15.14
CA ARG A 51 -10.99 23.88 14.80
C ARG A 51 -11.63 24.69 15.92
N VAL A 52 -12.44 24.08 16.77
CA VAL A 52 -13.22 24.77 17.80
C VAL A 52 -12.66 24.49 19.19
N LEU A 53 -12.55 23.21 19.56
CA LEU A 53 -12.13 22.81 20.92
C LEU A 53 -10.62 22.96 21.10
N TRP A 54 -9.86 22.45 20.13
CA TRP A 54 -8.40 22.55 20.07
C TRP A 54 -8.01 23.59 19.03
N ARG A 55 -8.25 24.87 19.32
CA ARG A 55 -7.85 25.91 18.38
C ARG A 55 -6.33 25.91 18.21
N PRO A 56 -5.82 25.96 16.97
CA PRO A 56 -4.40 26.10 16.75
C PRO A 56 -3.97 27.44 17.34
N LYS A 57 -3.01 27.44 18.27
CA LYS A 57 -2.45 28.68 18.80
C LYS A 57 -1.88 29.47 17.61
N SER A 58 -2.37 30.69 17.40
CA SER A 58 -1.89 31.63 16.39
C SER A 58 -0.48 32.11 16.75
N GLY A 59 0.51 31.22 16.70
CA GLY A 59 1.91 31.58 16.59
C GLY A 59 2.21 32.03 15.15
N PRO A 60 3.33 32.73 14.91
CA PRO A 60 3.65 33.20 13.55
C PRO A 60 3.54 32.03 12.59
N LYS A 61 3.00 32.27 11.38
CA LYS A 61 3.07 31.32 10.25
C LYS A 61 4.45 30.70 10.33
N PHE A 62 4.52 29.41 10.66
CA PHE A 62 5.77 28.74 10.99
C PHE A 62 6.75 28.98 9.85
N ARG A 63 7.60 30.00 10.01
CA ARG A 63 8.83 30.14 9.25
C ARG A 63 9.72 29.13 9.92
N LEU A 64 10.07 28.08 9.18
CA LEU A 64 11.16 27.19 9.55
C LEU A 64 12.29 28.07 10.13
N PRO A 65 12.68 27.89 11.39
CA PRO A 65 13.81 28.62 11.94
C PRO A 65 15.00 28.38 11.02
N LYS A 66 15.82 29.42 10.81
CA LYS A 66 16.99 29.36 9.93
C LYS A 66 18.00 28.27 10.34
N GLN A 67 17.84 27.70 11.55
CA GLN A 67 18.60 26.59 12.12
C GLN A 67 17.73 25.80 13.12
N VAL A 68 16.97 24.78 12.69
CA VAL A 68 16.69 23.51 13.43
C VAL A 68 16.07 22.47 12.47
N PRO A 69 16.05 21.15 12.78
CA PRO A 69 16.34 20.08 11.84
C PRO A 69 15.07 19.54 11.17
N THR A 70 15.34 18.73 10.16
CA THR A 70 14.53 18.00 9.19
C THR A 70 13.13 17.49 9.62
N TYR A 71 12.20 17.48 8.66
CA TYR A 71 11.07 16.55 8.63
C TYR A 71 11.69 15.18 8.29
N GLY A 72 11.97 14.39 9.32
CA GLY A 72 12.84 13.22 9.28
C GLY A 72 13.96 13.36 10.30
N SER A 73 14.05 12.41 11.24
CA SER A 73 15.11 12.23 12.26
C SER A 73 15.69 13.48 12.94
N VAL A 74 15.39 13.63 14.23
CA VAL A 74 16.22 14.41 15.17
C VAL A 74 17.24 13.46 15.79
N GLY A 75 18.54 13.67 15.51
CA GLY A 75 19.62 13.17 16.34
C GLY A 75 19.72 14.01 17.61
N LEU A 76 19.85 13.36 18.76
CA LEU A 76 20.23 14.04 20.00
C LEU A 76 21.74 14.22 19.98
N ASP A 77 22.19 15.43 20.28
CA ASP A 77 23.58 15.75 20.60
C ASP A 77 24.03 14.87 21.77
N ASP A 78 24.97 13.97 21.52
CA ASP A 78 25.78 13.33 22.55
C ASP A 78 27.23 13.33 22.05
N ASP A 79 28.04 14.17 22.67
CA ASP A 79 29.47 14.31 22.42
C ASP A 79 30.20 13.05 22.93
N SER A 80 30.33 12.03 22.09
CA SER A 80 31.42 11.07 22.20
C SER A 80 31.68 10.37 20.86
N TYR A 81 32.87 10.60 20.31
CA TYR A 81 33.35 9.97 19.09
C TYR A 81 33.47 8.44 19.25
N ASP A 82 32.76 7.69 18.41
CA ASP A 82 33.25 6.40 17.91
C ASP A 82 32.92 6.31 16.41
N TYR A 83 33.93 5.97 15.62
CA TYR A 83 33.91 6.01 14.16
C TYR A 83 33.27 4.70 13.65
N ASP A 84 31.95 4.66 13.53
CA ASP A 84 31.24 3.64 12.76
C ASP A 84 30.81 4.21 11.40
N ASP A 85 31.02 3.42 10.34
CA ASP A 85 30.88 3.68 8.89
C ASP A 85 29.43 4.00 8.41
N ASP A 86 28.57 4.46 9.32
CA ASP A 86 27.21 4.97 9.08
C ASP A 86 27.24 6.52 9.11
N SER A 87 28.06 7.12 8.24
CA SER A 87 28.25 8.57 8.23
C SER A 87 26.91 9.30 8.08
N ASN A 88 26.58 10.03 9.15
CA ASN A 88 25.55 11.05 9.37
C ASN A 88 25.55 12.22 8.36
N ASP A 89 25.80 11.95 7.07
CA ASP A 89 25.55 12.91 6.00
C ASP A 89 24.04 12.99 5.80
N LEU A 90 23.36 13.75 6.67
CA LEU A 90 22.07 14.35 6.39
C LEU A 90 22.25 15.21 5.13
N ILE A 91 22.14 14.59 3.96
CA ILE A 91 22.14 15.28 2.67
C ILE A 91 21.01 16.29 2.74
N TYR A 92 21.36 17.57 2.84
CA TYR A 92 20.40 18.66 2.85
C TYR A 92 19.57 18.56 1.57
N ALA A 93 18.25 18.43 1.72
CA ALA A 93 17.31 18.50 0.61
C ALA A 93 17.52 19.83 -0.14
N GLY A 94 18.18 19.76 -1.31
CA GLY A 94 18.31 20.89 -2.22
C GLY A 94 19.71 21.33 -2.64
N GLN A 95 20.79 20.67 -2.20
CA GLN A 95 22.14 21.12 -2.59
C GLN A 95 22.91 20.15 -3.49
N VAL A 96 22.63 18.84 -3.44
CA VAL A 96 23.29 17.84 -4.28
C VAL A 96 22.29 16.70 -4.58
N ALA A 97 22.36 16.08 -5.75
CA ALA A 97 21.75 14.77 -5.96
C ALA A 97 22.30 13.76 -4.91
N GLY A 98 21.54 12.74 -4.55
CA GLY A 98 22.04 11.72 -3.60
C GLY A 98 23.38 11.17 -4.05
N ARG A 99 24.33 10.93 -3.13
CA ARG A 99 25.63 10.34 -3.48
C ARG A 99 25.45 8.86 -3.86
N TYR A 100 25.26 8.61 -5.14
CA TYR A 100 25.08 7.27 -5.69
C TYR A 100 26.40 6.62 -6.11
N ASP A 101 27.56 7.03 -5.59
CA ASP A 101 28.88 6.65 -6.12
C ASP A 101 29.28 5.18 -5.86
N THR A 102 28.60 4.52 -4.93
CA THR A 102 28.92 3.14 -4.54
C THR A 102 28.69 2.15 -5.70
N ARG A 103 29.55 1.13 -5.77
CA ARG A 103 29.43 0.07 -6.77
C ARG A 103 28.19 -0.78 -6.47
N TRP A 104 27.33 -0.96 -7.47
CA TRP A 104 26.04 -1.65 -7.33
C TRP A 104 26.14 -3.09 -6.77
N THR A 105 27.27 -3.76 -6.95
CA THR A 105 27.53 -5.11 -6.40
C THR A 105 27.67 -5.14 -4.88
N ARG A 106 27.89 -3.98 -4.24
CA ARG A 106 27.97 -3.82 -2.78
C ARG A 106 26.73 -3.13 -2.20
N THR A 107 25.73 -2.84 -3.03
CA THR A 107 24.48 -2.19 -2.59
C THR A 107 23.33 -3.20 -2.57
N PHE A 108 22.18 -2.74 -2.07
CA PHE A 108 20.94 -3.51 -2.08
C PHE A 108 20.54 -3.99 -3.48
N ASP A 109 20.93 -3.29 -4.55
CA ASP A 109 20.59 -3.63 -5.93
C ASP A 109 21.03 -5.06 -6.30
N PHE A 110 22.23 -5.48 -5.87
CA PHE A 110 22.70 -6.85 -6.10
C PHE A 110 21.94 -7.87 -5.26
N VAL A 111 21.69 -7.55 -3.98
CA VAL A 111 20.88 -8.40 -3.09
C VAL A 111 19.48 -8.58 -3.66
N PHE A 112 18.89 -7.52 -4.21
CA PHE A 112 17.57 -7.55 -4.82
C PHE A 112 17.54 -8.41 -6.08
N LEU A 113 18.56 -8.31 -6.95
CA LEU A 113 18.71 -9.19 -8.11
C LEU A 113 18.76 -10.66 -7.70
N VAL A 114 19.61 -11.02 -6.72
CA VAL A 114 19.70 -12.40 -6.21
C VAL A 114 18.38 -12.85 -5.60
N GLY A 115 17.73 -11.99 -4.81
CA GLY A 115 16.42 -12.26 -4.22
C GLY A 115 15.34 -12.53 -5.27
N MET A 116 15.32 -11.75 -6.37
CA MET A 116 14.39 -11.96 -7.48
C MET A 116 14.65 -13.28 -8.22
N LEU A 117 15.92 -13.67 -8.42
CA LEU A 117 16.24 -14.96 -9.00
C LEU A 117 15.75 -16.12 -8.13
N LEU A 118 15.99 -16.05 -6.83
CA LEU A 118 15.51 -17.05 -5.86
C LEU A 118 13.98 -17.11 -5.82
N PHE A 119 13.30 -15.95 -5.84
CA PHE A 119 11.84 -15.89 -5.87
C PHE A 119 11.29 -16.51 -7.16
N GLY A 120 11.90 -16.22 -8.31
CA GLY A 120 11.54 -16.81 -9.60
C GLY A 120 11.70 -18.33 -9.60
N VAL A 121 12.83 -18.86 -9.12
CA VAL A 121 13.06 -20.32 -8.99
C VAL A 121 12.06 -20.97 -8.04
N THR A 122 11.70 -20.29 -6.95
CA THR A 122 10.71 -20.78 -6.00
C THR A 122 9.33 -20.83 -6.64
N LEU A 123 8.93 -19.79 -7.36
CA LEU A 123 7.64 -19.75 -8.07
C LEU A 123 7.57 -20.80 -9.17
N THR A 124 8.63 -20.98 -9.97
CA THR A 124 8.65 -22.01 -11.01
C THR A 124 8.50 -23.41 -10.41
N GLY A 125 9.20 -23.70 -9.32
CA GLY A 125 9.07 -24.95 -8.58
C GLY A 125 7.67 -25.17 -8.00
N LEU A 126 7.10 -24.16 -7.34
CA LEU A 126 5.75 -24.23 -6.78
C LEU A 126 4.68 -24.38 -7.87
N THR A 127 4.83 -23.71 -9.02
CA THR A 127 3.90 -23.88 -10.15
C THR A 127 4.00 -25.26 -10.76
N ALA A 128 5.21 -25.80 -10.93
CA ALA A 128 5.37 -27.18 -11.43
C ALA A 128 4.78 -28.23 -10.47
N LEU A 129 4.86 -28.02 -9.16
CA LEU A 129 4.41 -28.98 -8.15
C LEU A 129 2.92 -28.87 -7.79
N LEU A 130 2.40 -27.65 -7.68
CA LEU A 130 1.06 -27.40 -7.14
C LEU A 130 0.01 -27.11 -8.21
N GLN A 131 0.39 -26.45 -9.31
CA GLN A 131 -0.54 -26.02 -10.37
C GLN A 131 0.13 -26.06 -11.76
N PRO A 132 0.49 -27.25 -12.27
CA PRO A 132 1.21 -27.39 -13.54
C PRO A 132 0.40 -26.87 -14.74
N ASP A 133 -0.93 -26.88 -14.66
CA ASP A 133 -1.83 -26.39 -15.72
C ASP A 133 -1.63 -24.90 -16.04
N LEU A 134 -1.11 -24.12 -15.08
CA LEU A 134 -0.84 -22.69 -15.24
C LEU A 134 0.22 -22.43 -16.33
N TRP A 135 1.13 -23.38 -16.57
CA TRP A 135 2.14 -23.28 -17.63
C TRP A 135 1.53 -23.23 -19.02
N PHE A 136 0.45 -23.96 -19.24
CA PHE A 136 -0.19 -24.09 -20.55
C PHE A 136 -1.31 -23.07 -20.76
N ASN A 137 -1.69 -22.34 -19.72
CA ASN A 137 -2.73 -21.32 -19.82
C ASN A 137 -2.17 -20.02 -20.43
N MET A 138 -2.36 -19.84 -21.74
CA MET A 138 -1.93 -18.64 -22.45
C MET A 138 -2.56 -17.36 -21.86
N SER A 139 -3.83 -17.41 -21.48
CA SER A 139 -4.54 -16.26 -20.92
C SER A 139 -3.88 -15.77 -19.63
N PHE A 140 -3.48 -16.68 -18.75
CA PHE A 140 -2.74 -16.33 -17.53
C PHE A 140 -1.49 -15.49 -17.83
N TRP A 141 -0.62 -15.99 -18.71
CA TRP A 141 0.64 -15.31 -19.06
C TRP A 141 0.42 -14.00 -19.80
N LEU A 142 -0.58 -13.94 -20.69
CA LEU A 142 -0.94 -12.72 -21.40
C LEU A 142 -1.43 -11.64 -20.44
N PHE A 143 -2.18 -12.00 -19.39
CA PHE A 143 -2.66 -11.05 -18.38
C PHE A 143 -1.55 -10.50 -17.47
N LEU A 144 -0.33 -11.04 -17.50
CA LEU A 144 0.83 -10.43 -16.84
C LEU A 144 1.33 -9.20 -17.60
N LEU A 145 1.14 -9.12 -18.93
CA LEU A 145 1.61 -7.99 -19.73
C LEU A 145 0.88 -6.68 -19.39
N PRO A 146 -0.46 -6.62 -19.32
CA PRO A 146 -1.16 -5.44 -18.85
C PRO A 146 -0.73 -4.98 -17.45
N LYS A 147 -0.36 -5.91 -16.55
CA LYS A 147 0.18 -5.54 -15.22
C LYS A 147 1.48 -4.75 -15.35
N VAL A 148 2.43 -5.25 -16.15
CA VAL A 148 3.68 -4.52 -16.44
C VAL A 148 3.38 -3.17 -17.05
N LEU A 149 2.51 -3.11 -18.07
CA LEU A 149 2.21 -1.87 -18.78
C LEU A 149 1.61 -0.81 -17.86
N LEU A 150 0.67 -1.18 -16.98
CA LEU A 150 0.09 -0.25 -16.01
C LEU A 150 1.11 0.19 -14.96
N MET A 151 1.88 -0.75 -14.39
CA MET A 151 2.92 -0.42 -13.41
C MET A 151 3.96 0.53 -13.97
N MET A 152 4.47 0.24 -15.17
CA MET A 152 5.44 1.07 -15.87
C MET A 152 4.83 2.41 -16.27
N GLY A 153 3.56 2.43 -16.72
CA GLY A 153 2.83 3.63 -17.08
C GLY A 153 2.64 4.61 -15.92
N VAL A 154 2.32 4.10 -14.72
CA VAL A 154 2.23 4.94 -13.51
C VAL A 154 3.60 5.51 -13.14
N SER A 155 4.66 4.69 -13.21
CA SER A 155 6.03 5.16 -12.95
C SER A 155 6.51 6.21 -13.93
N THR A 156 6.23 6.04 -15.24
CA THR A 156 6.63 7.00 -16.26
C THR A 156 5.88 8.31 -16.08
N LEU A 157 4.57 8.27 -15.86
CA LEU A 157 3.77 9.46 -15.60
C LEU A 157 4.28 10.20 -14.36
N GLY A 158 4.54 9.48 -13.26
CA GLY A 158 5.12 10.06 -12.06
C GLY A 158 6.48 10.69 -12.33
N GLY A 159 7.32 10.03 -13.13
CA GLY A 159 8.64 10.55 -13.51
C GLY A 159 8.56 11.81 -14.37
N ILE A 160 7.62 11.88 -15.32
CA ILE A 160 7.37 13.05 -16.16
C ILE A 160 6.95 14.23 -15.28
N ILE A 161 6.02 14.01 -14.35
CA ILE A 161 5.58 15.02 -13.40
C ILE A 161 6.78 15.51 -12.55
N CYS A 162 7.60 14.59 -12.02
CA CYS A 162 8.80 14.97 -11.27
C CYS A 162 9.76 15.84 -12.09
N ARG A 163 10.07 15.45 -13.33
CA ARG A 163 10.97 16.24 -14.20
C ARG A 163 10.39 17.57 -14.64
N PHE A 164 9.08 17.70 -14.68
CA PHE A 164 8.43 18.99 -14.98
C PHE A 164 8.64 20.00 -13.85
N PHE A 165 8.71 19.54 -12.60
CA PHE A 165 8.82 20.41 -11.43
C PHE A 165 10.20 20.46 -10.77
N CYS A 166 11.11 19.55 -11.10
CA CYS A 166 12.41 19.46 -10.45
C CYS A 166 13.57 19.49 -11.44
N ILE A 167 14.68 20.07 -10.99
CA ILE A 167 15.94 20.13 -11.74
C ILE A 167 16.60 18.75 -11.66
N VAL A 168 17.40 18.41 -12.67
CA VAL A 168 18.08 17.12 -12.80
C VAL A 168 19.59 17.35 -12.91
N ASP A 169 20.39 16.46 -12.33
CA ASP A 169 21.85 16.49 -12.46
C ASP A 169 22.34 15.87 -13.80
N ASP A 170 23.65 15.91 -14.03
CA ASP A 170 24.28 15.35 -15.25
C ASP A 170 24.07 13.83 -15.39
N ALA A 171 23.89 13.12 -14.27
CA ALA A 171 23.63 11.70 -14.24
C ALA A 171 22.14 11.34 -14.44
N GLY A 172 21.23 12.32 -14.43
CA GLY A 172 19.81 12.14 -14.63
C GLY A 172 18.95 12.04 -13.36
N TYR A 173 19.54 12.21 -12.17
CA TYR A 173 18.87 12.20 -10.86
C TYR A 173 18.25 13.56 -10.52
N VAL A 174 17.08 13.53 -9.88
CA VAL A 174 16.38 14.75 -9.47
C VAL A 174 17.07 15.45 -8.28
N ILE A 175 17.22 16.76 -8.37
CA ILE A 175 17.62 17.65 -7.29
C ILE A 175 16.37 18.37 -6.78
N THR A 176 15.92 18.02 -5.56
CA THR A 176 14.76 18.66 -4.93
C THR A 176 15.20 19.68 -3.89
N GLU A 177 14.86 20.96 -4.09
CA GLU A 177 15.00 21.97 -3.05
C GLU A 177 13.92 21.83 -1.97
N ARG A 178 14.27 22.10 -0.70
CA ARG A 178 13.34 22.08 0.45
C ARG A 178 12.14 23.04 0.28
N SER A 179 12.29 24.06 -0.54
CA SER A 179 11.29 25.08 -0.91
C SER A 179 10.39 24.67 -2.08
N SER A 180 10.67 23.56 -2.76
CA SER A 180 9.89 23.13 -3.92
C SER A 180 8.43 22.86 -3.54
N VAL A 181 7.52 23.39 -4.36
CA VAL A 181 6.06 23.21 -4.18
C VAL A 181 5.67 21.75 -4.40
N PHE A 182 6.37 21.08 -5.31
CA PHE A 182 6.16 19.69 -5.63
C PHE A 182 7.08 18.78 -4.81
N LYS A 183 6.51 17.78 -4.15
CA LYS A 183 7.26 16.77 -3.41
C LYS A 183 7.17 15.44 -4.14
N VAL A 184 8.33 14.83 -4.41
CA VAL A 184 8.46 13.46 -4.98
C VAL A 184 7.71 12.43 -4.13
N ASN A 185 7.44 12.74 -2.87
CA ASN A 185 6.67 11.92 -1.97
C ASN A 185 5.29 11.57 -2.52
N TYR A 186 4.66 12.48 -3.28
CA TYR A 186 3.33 12.25 -3.86
C TYR A 186 3.36 11.21 -4.99
N THR A 187 4.28 11.30 -5.95
CA THR A 187 4.40 10.33 -7.05
C THR A 187 4.78 8.95 -6.55
N ARG A 188 5.61 8.86 -5.50
CA ARG A 188 5.90 7.58 -4.85
C ARG A 188 4.65 6.91 -4.29
N LYS A 189 3.73 7.65 -3.65
CA LYS A 189 2.49 7.05 -3.10
C LYS A 189 1.59 6.49 -4.20
N PHE A 190 1.50 7.14 -5.37
CA PHE A 190 0.79 6.58 -6.53
C PHE A 190 1.43 5.29 -7.05
N GLN A 191 2.77 5.22 -7.09
CA GLN A 191 3.44 3.98 -7.46
C GLN A 191 3.16 2.85 -6.46
N LEU A 192 3.18 3.15 -5.16
CA LEU A 192 2.85 2.16 -4.12
C LEU A 192 1.41 1.68 -4.25
N LEU A 193 0.45 2.59 -4.47
CA LEU A 193 -0.95 2.22 -4.75
C LEU A 193 -1.05 1.27 -5.95
N ALA A 194 -0.38 1.60 -7.06
CA ALA A 194 -0.37 0.75 -8.24
C ALA A 194 0.23 -0.63 -7.95
N ALA A 195 1.34 -0.68 -7.21
CA ALA A 195 2.04 -1.92 -6.88
C ALA A 195 1.14 -2.93 -6.13
N TYR A 196 0.28 -2.45 -5.24
CA TYR A 196 -0.63 -3.30 -4.48
C TYR A 196 -1.97 -3.56 -5.19
N LEU A 197 -2.46 -2.61 -5.98
CA LEU A 197 -3.79 -2.68 -6.58
C LEU A 197 -3.80 -3.42 -7.92
N VAL A 198 -2.78 -3.21 -8.76
CA VAL A 198 -2.72 -3.77 -10.12
C VAL A 198 -2.73 -5.32 -10.11
N PRO A 199 -1.94 -6.02 -9.26
CA PRO A 199 -1.98 -7.48 -9.21
C PRO A 199 -3.34 -8.07 -8.85
N LEU A 200 -4.15 -7.35 -8.07
CA LEU A 200 -5.49 -7.76 -7.64
C LEU A 200 -6.58 -7.45 -8.67
N LEU A 201 -6.51 -6.30 -9.34
CA LEU A 201 -7.53 -5.87 -10.31
C LEU A 201 -7.34 -6.51 -11.68
N VAL A 202 -6.09 -6.65 -12.13
CA VAL A 202 -5.78 -7.08 -13.50
C VAL A 202 -5.65 -8.60 -13.51
N LYS A 203 -6.76 -9.29 -13.69
CA LYS A 203 -6.79 -10.75 -13.75
C LYS A 203 -7.84 -11.17 -14.79
N PRO A 204 -7.66 -12.34 -15.43
CA PRO A 204 -8.67 -12.85 -16.35
C PRO A 204 -9.96 -13.16 -15.58
N ASP A 205 -11.08 -13.08 -16.29
CA ASP A 205 -12.38 -13.46 -15.73
C ASP A 205 -12.35 -14.92 -15.26
N GLU A 206 -13.11 -15.20 -14.21
CA GLU A 206 -13.14 -16.53 -13.59
C GLU A 206 -13.63 -17.61 -14.56
N GLU A 207 -14.54 -17.26 -15.47
CA GLU A 207 -15.01 -18.15 -16.54
C GLU A 207 -13.89 -18.50 -17.55
N LEU A 208 -12.99 -17.55 -17.84
CA LEU A 208 -11.88 -17.74 -18.78
C LEU A 208 -10.73 -18.53 -18.14
N CYS A 209 -10.49 -18.32 -16.84
CA CYS A 209 -9.45 -19.04 -16.11
C CYS A 209 -9.77 -19.16 -14.61
N PRO A 210 -10.41 -20.27 -14.18
CA PRO A 210 -10.73 -20.50 -12.78
C PRO A 210 -9.48 -20.54 -11.88
N LEU A 211 -8.38 -21.10 -12.40
CA LEU A 211 -7.11 -21.25 -11.68
C LEU A 211 -6.34 -19.92 -11.52
N CYS A 212 -6.69 -18.88 -12.29
CA CYS A 212 -5.98 -17.60 -12.29
C CYS A 212 -6.33 -16.69 -11.09
N ASN A 213 -7.31 -17.08 -10.27
CA ASN A 213 -7.71 -16.35 -9.07
C ASN A 213 -7.03 -16.84 -7.79
N GLY A 214 -6.16 -17.86 -7.87
CA GLY A 214 -5.47 -18.44 -6.73
C GLY A 214 -4.32 -17.61 -6.18
N SER A 215 -3.84 -17.95 -4.99
CA SER A 215 -2.69 -17.30 -4.34
C SER A 215 -1.41 -17.39 -5.18
N LEU A 216 -1.19 -18.51 -5.90
CA LEU A 216 0.00 -18.66 -6.73
C LEU A 216 -0.02 -17.74 -7.96
N ALA A 217 -1.19 -17.56 -8.57
CA ALA A 217 -1.39 -16.60 -9.66
C ALA A 217 -1.17 -15.15 -9.20
N LEU A 218 -1.61 -14.83 -7.98
CA LEU A 218 -1.30 -13.54 -7.35
C LEU A 218 0.20 -13.38 -7.10
N ALA A 219 0.89 -14.40 -6.58
CA ALA A 219 2.33 -14.35 -6.33
C ALA A 219 3.16 -14.13 -7.62
N TRP A 220 2.72 -14.67 -8.76
CA TRP A 220 3.29 -14.33 -10.07
C TRP A 220 3.02 -12.88 -10.46
N GLY A 221 1.84 -12.35 -10.14
CA GLY A 221 1.53 -10.92 -10.27
C GLY A 221 2.48 -10.05 -9.45
N ASP A 222 2.72 -10.43 -8.19
CA ASP A 222 3.64 -9.75 -7.28
C ASP A 222 5.09 -9.82 -7.77
N PHE A 223 5.50 -10.97 -8.32
CA PHE A 223 6.80 -11.14 -8.97
C PHE A 223 6.99 -10.18 -10.14
N VAL A 224 5.98 -10.05 -11.00
CA VAL A 224 6.02 -9.12 -12.15
C VAL A 224 6.05 -7.66 -11.68
N THR A 225 5.32 -7.32 -10.62
CA THR A 225 5.40 -6.01 -9.96
C THR A 225 6.80 -5.72 -9.45
N LEU A 226 7.43 -6.66 -8.73
CA LEU A 226 8.79 -6.52 -8.23
C LEU A 226 9.82 -6.50 -9.37
N PHE A 227 9.57 -7.22 -10.47
CA PHE A 227 10.39 -7.17 -11.66
C PHE A 227 10.43 -5.75 -12.26
N CYS A 228 9.32 -5.00 -12.22
CA CYS A 228 9.32 -3.59 -12.63
C CYS A 228 10.27 -2.74 -11.76
N PHE A 229 10.33 -2.99 -10.44
CA PHE A 229 11.31 -2.33 -9.57
C PHE A 229 12.74 -2.82 -9.83
N LEU A 230 12.94 -4.08 -10.22
CA LEU A 230 14.25 -4.64 -10.57
C LEU A 230 14.85 -3.91 -11.77
N LEU A 231 14.04 -3.46 -12.73
CA LEU A 231 14.52 -2.64 -13.86
C LEU A 231 15.07 -1.26 -13.43
N LEU A 232 14.84 -0.84 -12.18
CA LEU A 232 15.33 0.43 -11.63
C LEU A 232 16.67 0.31 -10.90
N ILE A 233 17.29 -0.87 -10.84
CA ILE A 233 18.63 -1.02 -10.27
C ILE A 233 19.64 -0.15 -11.01
N LYS A 234 20.66 0.33 -10.29
CA LYS A 234 21.68 1.26 -10.78
C LYS A 234 22.19 0.98 -12.21
N PRO A 235 22.69 -0.24 -12.55
CA PRO A 235 23.25 -0.49 -13.89
C PRO A 235 22.23 -0.38 -15.03
N ILE A 236 20.94 -0.62 -14.76
CA ILE A 236 19.88 -0.52 -15.79
C ILE A 236 19.38 0.93 -15.88
N ARG A 237 19.12 1.57 -14.74
CA ARG A 237 18.59 2.94 -14.73
C ARG A 237 19.57 3.97 -15.29
N GLU A 238 20.88 3.85 -15.02
CA GLU A 238 21.87 4.81 -15.53
C GLU A 238 22.14 4.66 -17.03
N ARG A 239 21.76 3.53 -17.63
CA ARG A 239 21.89 3.29 -19.08
C ARG A 239 20.66 3.69 -19.88
N SER A 240 19.51 3.89 -19.23
CA SER A 240 18.24 4.14 -19.89
C SER A 240 17.55 5.38 -19.33
N THR A 241 17.27 6.33 -20.21
CA THR A 241 16.55 7.55 -19.86
C THR A 241 15.15 7.25 -19.30
N LEU A 242 14.50 6.19 -19.79
CA LEU A 242 13.18 5.75 -19.34
C LEU A 242 13.20 5.24 -17.89
N PHE A 243 14.15 4.37 -17.55
CA PHE A 243 14.23 3.81 -16.20
C PHE A 243 14.75 4.84 -15.19
N MET A 244 15.64 5.74 -15.60
CA MET A 244 16.03 6.89 -14.77
C MET A 244 14.83 7.81 -14.49
N LEU A 245 14.02 8.10 -15.51
CA LEU A 245 12.79 8.88 -15.37
C LEU A 245 11.84 8.25 -14.35
N GLN A 246 11.64 6.93 -14.43
CA GLN A 246 10.79 6.20 -13.48
C GLN A 246 11.37 6.22 -12.06
N PHE A 247 12.68 6.00 -11.91
CA PHE A 247 13.35 6.04 -10.61
C PHE A 247 13.19 7.40 -9.92
N ASN A 248 13.26 8.51 -10.67
CA ASN A 248 13.04 9.85 -10.17
C ASN A 248 11.63 10.08 -9.58
N SER A 249 10.64 9.26 -9.94
CA SER A 249 9.31 9.32 -9.33
C SER A 249 9.26 8.77 -7.89
N LEU A 250 10.29 8.01 -7.50
CA LEU A 250 10.39 7.27 -6.24
C LEU A 250 11.47 7.84 -5.32
N ASP A 251 12.43 8.57 -5.87
CA ASP A 251 13.66 8.99 -5.21
C ASP A 251 13.48 10.17 -4.25
N ARG A 252 12.92 9.86 -3.08
CA ARG A 252 12.75 10.81 -1.98
C ARG A 252 14.09 11.22 -1.38
N PRO A 253 14.30 12.51 -1.02
CA PRO A 253 15.57 12.99 -0.47
C PRO A 253 16.02 12.25 0.78
N GLU A 254 15.09 11.96 1.69
CA GLU A 254 15.34 11.29 2.96
C GLU A 254 15.78 9.82 2.84
N ASP A 255 15.49 9.18 1.71
CA ASP A 255 15.81 7.76 1.48
C ASP A 255 17.13 7.56 0.72
N ARG A 256 17.75 8.64 0.24
CA ARG A 256 19.00 8.59 -0.53
C ARG A 256 20.18 8.17 0.36
N PRO A 257 21.15 7.41 -0.16
CA PRO A 257 21.20 6.76 -1.50
C PRO A 257 20.53 5.37 -1.52
N HIS A 258 19.75 5.02 -0.49
CA HIS A 258 19.18 3.69 -0.28
C HIS A 258 17.69 3.59 -0.69
N THR A 259 17.24 4.41 -1.63
CA THR A 259 15.84 4.51 -2.08
C THR A 259 15.22 3.15 -2.39
N LEU A 260 15.88 2.32 -3.20
CA LEU A 260 15.35 0.98 -3.54
C LEU A 260 15.28 0.04 -2.33
N LYS A 261 16.23 0.12 -1.40
CA LYS A 261 16.22 -0.68 -0.17
C LYS A 261 14.99 -0.34 0.66
N TRP A 262 14.76 0.95 0.89
CA TRP A 262 13.65 1.41 1.72
C TRP A 262 12.29 1.15 1.09
N ILE A 263 12.14 1.41 -0.22
CA ILE A 263 10.86 1.20 -0.90
C ILE A 263 10.56 -0.30 -1.11
N VAL A 264 11.54 -1.11 -1.54
CA VAL A 264 11.30 -2.52 -1.84
C VAL A 264 11.34 -3.35 -0.57
N ALA A 265 12.46 -3.37 0.14
CA ALA A 265 12.62 -4.24 1.31
C ALA A 265 11.86 -3.76 2.55
N GLY A 266 11.71 -2.44 2.71
CA GLY A 266 10.97 -1.86 3.84
C GLY A 266 9.45 -1.86 3.63
N ASN A 267 8.98 -1.69 2.40
CA ASN A 267 7.58 -1.39 2.12
C ASN A 267 6.92 -2.41 1.19
N VAL A 268 7.29 -2.41 -0.11
CA VAL A 268 6.60 -3.17 -1.17
C VAL A 268 6.67 -4.67 -0.93
N PHE A 269 7.85 -5.23 -0.71
CA PHE A 269 8.00 -6.68 -0.56
C PHE A 269 7.28 -7.22 0.69
N PRO A 270 7.47 -6.66 1.90
CA PRO A 270 6.68 -7.07 3.07
C PRO A 270 5.17 -6.81 2.89
N GLY A 271 4.79 -5.69 2.25
CA GLY A 271 3.38 -5.37 1.98
C GLY A 271 2.72 -6.39 1.05
N LEU A 272 3.37 -6.77 -0.04
CA LEU A 272 2.90 -7.81 -0.96
C LEU A 272 2.80 -9.17 -0.26
N PHE A 273 3.76 -9.51 0.60
CA PHE A 273 3.70 -10.75 1.40
C PHE A 273 2.49 -10.77 2.34
N VAL A 274 2.26 -9.68 3.07
CA VAL A 274 1.08 -9.54 3.95
C VAL A 274 -0.22 -9.60 3.14
N LEU A 275 -0.25 -8.93 1.98
CA LEU A 275 -1.40 -8.94 1.08
C LEU A 275 -1.70 -10.34 0.56
N LEU A 276 -0.68 -11.08 0.12
CA LEU A 276 -0.79 -12.46 -0.33
C LEU A 276 -1.31 -13.37 0.79
N PHE A 277 -0.81 -13.20 2.02
CA PHE A 277 -1.25 -13.93 3.19
C PHE A 277 -2.73 -13.68 3.50
N PHE A 278 -3.18 -12.43 3.60
CA PHE A 278 -4.58 -12.12 3.87
C PHE A 278 -5.51 -12.46 2.71
N ARG A 279 -5.04 -12.34 1.47
CA ARG A 279 -5.78 -12.81 0.29
C ARG A 279 -6.03 -14.31 0.36
N TRP A 280 -5.01 -15.09 0.71
CA TRP A 280 -5.13 -16.53 0.93
C TRP A 280 -6.07 -16.84 2.10
N LEU A 281 -6.02 -16.04 3.16
CA LEU A 281 -6.85 -16.22 4.32
C LEU A 281 -8.34 -15.97 4.02
N PHE A 282 -8.65 -14.83 3.38
CA PHE A 282 -10.02 -14.50 2.97
C PHE A 282 -10.53 -15.34 1.78
N ALA A 283 -9.64 -16.01 1.04
CA ALA A 283 -10.07 -17.00 0.04
C ALA A 283 -10.73 -18.24 0.68
N ARG A 284 -10.47 -18.48 1.98
CA ARG A 284 -11.10 -19.57 2.73
C ARG A 284 -12.45 -19.18 3.32
N THR A 285 -12.82 -17.91 3.23
CA THR A 285 -14.15 -17.40 3.59
C THR A 285 -14.90 -17.02 2.32
N THR A 286 -16.20 -16.68 2.40
CA THR A 286 -16.94 -16.23 1.21
C THR A 286 -16.63 -14.77 0.83
N GLN A 287 -15.79 -14.09 1.62
CA GLN A 287 -15.60 -12.64 1.61
C GLN A 287 -14.22 -12.21 1.09
N SER A 288 -13.76 -12.86 0.01
CA SER A 288 -12.41 -12.65 -0.52
C SER A 288 -12.12 -11.20 -0.98
N ASN A 289 -13.16 -10.44 -1.32
CA ASN A 289 -13.06 -9.03 -1.75
C ASN A 289 -12.70 -8.05 -0.64
N LEU A 290 -12.85 -8.43 0.64
CA LEU A 290 -12.46 -7.57 1.76
C LEU A 290 -10.95 -7.28 1.79
N VAL A 291 -10.15 -8.04 1.03
CA VAL A 291 -8.73 -7.77 0.79
C VAL A 291 -8.49 -6.36 0.22
N PHE A 292 -9.43 -5.80 -0.54
CA PHE A 292 -9.31 -4.46 -1.11
C PHE A 292 -9.31 -3.37 -0.03
N ILE A 293 -9.98 -3.58 1.10
CA ILE A 293 -9.96 -2.65 2.24
C ILE A 293 -8.51 -2.45 2.73
N LEU A 294 -7.70 -3.52 2.79
CA LEU A 294 -6.28 -3.44 3.19
C LEU A 294 -5.51 -2.49 2.27
N VAL A 295 -5.73 -2.63 0.96
CA VAL A 295 -5.05 -1.81 -0.05
C VAL A 295 -5.52 -0.37 0.00
N PHE A 296 -6.82 -0.12 0.11
CA PHE A 296 -7.36 1.24 0.09
C PHE A 296 -7.04 2.03 1.36
N VAL A 297 -7.22 1.43 2.54
CA VAL A 297 -6.89 2.07 3.81
C VAL A 297 -5.39 2.40 3.88
N THR A 298 -4.54 1.47 3.44
CA THR A 298 -3.09 1.68 3.45
C THR A 298 -2.63 2.64 2.36
N SER A 299 -3.05 2.44 1.11
CA SER A 299 -2.49 3.19 -0.02
C SER A 299 -3.13 4.56 -0.20
N ILE A 300 -4.44 4.68 0.07
CA ILE A 300 -5.16 5.96 -0.05
C ILE A 300 -5.19 6.66 1.31
N GLY A 301 -5.52 5.97 2.40
CA GLY A 301 -5.55 6.57 3.74
C GLY A 301 -4.19 7.13 4.16
N ASP A 302 -3.18 6.26 4.31
CA ASP A 302 -1.81 6.72 4.62
C ASP A 302 -1.16 7.49 3.46
N GLY A 303 -1.52 7.18 2.21
CA GLY A 303 -1.05 7.96 1.06
C GLY A 303 -1.45 9.43 1.08
N LEU A 304 -2.66 9.74 1.56
CA LEU A 304 -3.20 11.10 1.70
C LEU A 304 -2.87 11.76 3.04
N ALA A 305 -2.55 10.97 4.07
CA ALA A 305 -2.20 11.48 5.40
C ALA A 305 -1.05 12.48 5.37
N GLU A 306 0.00 12.18 4.59
CA GLU A 306 1.16 13.05 4.42
C GLU A 306 0.80 14.38 3.70
N PRO A 307 0.19 14.38 2.49
CA PRO A 307 -0.29 15.60 1.84
C PRO A 307 -1.20 16.46 2.71
N ILE A 308 -2.18 15.85 3.38
CA ILE A 308 -3.13 16.56 4.26
C ILE A 308 -2.39 17.13 5.47
N GLY A 309 -1.46 16.36 6.04
CA GLY A 309 -0.61 16.82 7.12
C GLY A 309 0.30 17.98 6.75
N ILE A 310 0.76 18.06 5.50
CA ILE A 310 1.57 19.18 5.00
C ILE A 310 0.69 20.41 4.73
N ALA A 311 -0.44 20.23 4.05
CA ALA A 311 -1.31 21.33 3.61
C ALA A 311 -2.15 21.92 4.75
N PHE A 312 -2.69 21.07 5.63
CA PHE A 312 -3.65 21.45 6.66
C PHE A 312 -3.18 21.18 8.09
N GLY A 313 -2.07 20.46 8.27
CA GLY A 313 -1.60 20.00 9.57
C GLY A 313 -1.08 21.12 10.46
N LYS A 314 -1.94 21.62 11.37
CA LYS A 314 -1.58 22.64 12.36
C LYS A 314 -1.23 22.01 13.71
N HIS A 315 -1.73 20.81 13.98
CA HIS A 315 -1.49 20.11 15.24
C HIS A 315 -0.47 19.00 15.01
N LYS A 316 0.81 19.35 15.22
CA LYS A 316 1.91 18.40 15.09
C LYS A 316 2.16 17.67 16.41
N TYR A 317 2.45 16.38 16.31
CA TYR A 317 2.89 15.56 17.43
C TYR A 317 4.11 14.74 17.01
N SER A 318 4.94 14.37 17.99
CA SER A 318 6.12 13.56 17.73
C SER A 318 5.91 12.14 18.20
N THR A 319 6.20 11.16 17.35
CA THR A 319 6.20 9.74 17.72
C THR A 319 7.56 9.13 17.57
N SER A 320 7.93 8.28 18.52
CA SER A 320 9.02 7.33 18.35
C SER A 320 8.52 6.14 17.55
N THR A 321 9.30 5.69 16.59
CA THR A 321 9.08 4.41 15.90
C THR A 321 9.13 3.25 16.90
N CYS A 322 8.22 2.28 16.78
CA CYS A 322 8.34 1.00 17.47
C CYS A 322 9.72 0.39 17.13
N CYS A 323 10.57 0.19 18.14
CA CYS A 323 11.95 -0.31 18.02
C CYS A 323 13.03 0.67 17.50
N SER A 324 12.79 1.98 17.46
CA SER A 324 13.86 2.97 17.19
C SER A 324 13.76 4.21 18.09
N LYS A 325 14.92 4.75 18.48
CA LYS A 325 15.00 6.01 19.24
C LYS A 325 14.71 7.25 18.38
N ARG A 326 14.56 7.10 17.06
CA ARG A 326 14.28 8.21 16.14
C ARG A 326 12.86 8.73 16.33
N LYS A 327 12.75 10.05 16.50
CA LYS A 327 11.49 10.77 16.62
C LYS A 327 11.07 11.32 15.25
N TYR A 328 9.82 11.07 14.88
CA TYR A 328 9.18 11.56 13.66
C TYR A 328 8.08 12.54 14.01
N THR A 329 7.81 13.49 13.11
CA THR A 329 6.76 14.50 13.30
C THR A 329 5.56 14.16 12.41
N ARG A 330 4.44 13.83 13.03
CA ARG A 330 3.15 13.57 12.38
C ARG A 330 2.15 14.69 12.70
N SER A 331 0.97 14.65 12.10
CA SER A 331 -0.11 15.62 12.37
C SER A 331 -1.42 14.92 12.66
N PHE A 332 -2.19 15.44 13.61
CA PHE A 332 -3.53 14.93 13.89
C PHE A 332 -4.45 15.01 12.66
N GLU A 333 -4.29 16.03 11.81
CA GLU A 333 -5.02 16.14 10.55
C GLU A 333 -4.70 15.00 9.56
N GLY A 334 -3.45 14.53 9.56
CA GLY A 334 -3.02 13.39 8.74
C GLY A 334 -3.59 12.07 9.27
N SER A 335 -3.44 11.82 10.57
CA SER A 335 -3.99 10.60 11.20
C SER A 335 -5.53 10.59 11.19
N ALA A 336 -6.18 11.74 11.19
CA ALA A 336 -7.63 11.86 10.98
C ALA A 336 -8.05 11.39 9.57
N CYS A 337 -7.22 11.63 8.54
CA CYS A 337 -7.48 11.09 7.21
C CYS A 337 -7.43 9.56 7.20
N VAL A 338 -6.45 8.97 7.87
CA VAL A 338 -6.33 7.51 8.02
C VAL A 338 -7.53 6.93 8.77
N LEU A 339 -7.93 7.58 9.87
CA LEU A 339 -9.12 7.21 10.64
C LEU A 339 -10.38 7.22 9.75
N LEU A 340 -10.61 8.31 9.00
CA LEU A 340 -11.76 8.40 8.09
C LEU A 340 -11.70 7.35 6.99
N SER A 341 -10.51 7.03 6.46
CA SER A 341 -10.36 5.98 5.45
C SER A 341 -10.80 4.60 5.97
N GLY A 342 -10.53 4.31 7.26
CA GLY A 342 -10.99 3.10 7.95
C GLY A 342 -12.50 3.04 8.17
N MET A 343 -13.24 4.13 7.96
CA MET A 343 -14.71 4.16 7.97
C MET A 343 -15.29 4.13 6.56
N ILE A 344 -14.71 4.92 5.66
CA ILE A 344 -15.22 5.11 4.29
C ILE A 344 -15.08 3.82 3.47
N PHE A 345 -13.93 3.15 3.51
CA PHE A 345 -13.72 1.99 2.64
C PHE A 345 -14.56 0.76 3.02
N PRO A 346 -14.72 0.41 4.32
CA PRO A 346 -15.71 -0.59 4.70
C PRO A 346 -17.13 -0.19 4.30
N ALA A 347 -17.51 1.08 4.44
CA ALA A 347 -18.83 1.56 4.01
C ALA A 347 -19.04 1.45 2.49
N LEU A 348 -18.00 1.72 1.67
CA LEU A 348 -18.07 1.56 0.21
C LEU A 348 -18.15 0.07 -0.20
N GLN A 349 -17.57 -0.82 0.59
CA GLN A 349 -17.60 -2.27 0.40
C GLN A 349 -18.64 -2.98 1.28
N TYR A 350 -19.71 -2.28 1.69
CA TYR A 350 -20.72 -2.84 2.59
C TYR A 350 -21.32 -4.17 2.09
N PHE A 351 -21.47 -4.33 0.77
CA PHE A 351 -22.03 -5.52 0.14
C PHE A 351 -21.10 -6.75 0.18
N ASP A 352 -19.81 -6.58 0.49
CA ASP A 352 -18.86 -7.68 0.64
C ASP A 352 -18.90 -8.31 2.05
N PHE A 353 -19.62 -7.68 3.01
CA PHE A 353 -19.85 -8.24 4.34
C PHE A 353 -21.02 -9.22 4.33
N GLU A 354 -20.90 -10.34 5.06
CA GLU A 354 -21.93 -11.38 5.15
C GLU A 354 -23.06 -10.94 6.08
N THR A 355 -22.74 -10.17 7.12
CA THR A 355 -23.70 -9.67 8.10
C THR A 355 -23.53 -8.17 8.34
N PRO A 356 -24.62 -7.43 8.67
CA PRO A 356 -24.53 -6.02 9.03
C PRO A 356 -23.65 -5.78 10.26
N THR A 357 -23.63 -6.72 11.20
CA THR A 357 -22.82 -6.65 12.42
C THR A 357 -21.33 -6.61 12.11
N GLN A 358 -20.85 -7.43 11.16
CA GLN A 358 -19.46 -7.39 10.73
C GLN A 358 -19.09 -6.00 10.17
N LEU A 359 -19.96 -5.39 9.36
CA LEU A 359 -19.73 -4.06 8.80
C LEU A 359 -19.66 -3.00 9.91
N TRP A 360 -20.66 -2.93 10.79
CA TRP A 360 -20.73 -1.88 11.81
C TRP A 360 -19.58 -1.98 12.81
N LEU A 361 -19.24 -3.19 13.25
CA LEU A 361 -18.08 -3.40 14.10
C LEU A 361 -16.78 -3.00 13.39
N THR A 362 -16.66 -3.30 12.09
CA THR A 362 -15.49 -2.88 11.30
C THR A 362 -15.40 -1.36 11.26
N MET A 363 -16.50 -0.66 10.94
CA MET A 363 -16.54 0.81 10.86
C MET A 363 -16.30 1.49 12.22
N ILE A 364 -16.51 0.81 13.34
CA ILE A 364 -16.24 1.34 14.68
C ILE A 364 -14.82 1.04 15.12
N ILE A 365 -14.31 -0.17 14.91
CA ILE A 365 -13.03 -0.65 15.47
C ILE A 365 -11.85 -0.32 14.56
N LEU A 366 -11.98 -0.61 13.26
CA LEU A 366 -10.89 -0.47 12.28
C LEU A 366 -10.27 0.94 12.26
N PRO A 367 -11.04 2.04 12.27
CA PRO A 367 -10.48 3.40 12.21
C PRO A 367 -9.45 3.69 13.31
N PHE A 368 -9.72 3.26 14.55
CA PHE A 368 -8.84 3.50 15.67
C PHE A 368 -7.59 2.63 15.61
N VAL A 369 -7.74 1.36 15.24
CA VAL A 369 -6.61 0.43 15.11
C VAL A 369 -5.64 0.89 14.02
N VAL A 370 -6.16 1.29 12.85
CA VAL A 370 -5.30 1.73 11.74
C VAL A 370 -4.67 3.09 12.03
N ALA A 371 -5.40 4.04 12.62
CA ALA A 371 -4.80 5.32 13.02
C ALA A 371 -3.69 5.14 14.07
N TYR A 372 -3.86 4.18 14.99
CA TYR A 372 -2.82 3.82 15.96
C TYR A 372 -1.63 3.11 15.30
N ALA A 373 -1.90 2.18 14.38
CA ALA A 373 -0.88 1.48 13.60
C ALA A 373 -0.06 2.45 12.76
N GLU A 374 -0.69 3.45 12.13
CA GLU A 374 -0.02 4.55 11.46
C GLU A 374 0.90 5.28 12.43
N ALA A 375 0.39 5.79 13.55
CA ALA A 375 1.19 6.56 14.49
C ALA A 375 2.43 5.83 15.05
N THR A 376 2.37 4.49 15.16
CA THR A 376 3.40 3.64 15.76
C THR A 376 4.33 2.95 14.76
N ALA A 377 3.96 2.92 13.47
CA ALA A 377 4.67 2.19 12.44
C ALA A 377 6.16 2.60 12.34
N PRO A 378 7.07 1.63 12.14
CA PRO A 378 8.47 1.93 11.90
C PRO A 378 8.71 2.67 10.60
N HIS A 379 9.75 3.50 10.58
CA HIS A 379 10.19 4.22 9.39
C HIS A 379 10.20 3.30 8.17
N THR A 380 9.53 3.72 7.10
CA THR A 380 9.38 3.01 5.80
C THR A 380 8.57 1.71 5.81
N MET A 381 8.15 1.20 6.97
CA MET A 381 7.34 -0.02 7.13
C MET A 381 5.85 0.25 7.36
N ASP A 382 5.37 1.45 7.03
CA ASP A 382 3.96 1.83 7.26
C ASP A 382 3.00 0.85 6.56
N ALA A 383 3.24 0.53 5.29
CA ALA A 383 2.32 -0.32 4.52
C ALA A 383 2.12 -1.74 5.09
N PRO A 384 3.17 -2.55 5.34
CA PRO A 384 2.97 -3.88 5.92
C PRO A 384 2.33 -3.82 7.31
N VAL A 385 2.64 -2.81 8.14
CA VAL A 385 2.03 -2.65 9.46
C VAL A 385 0.54 -2.32 9.36
N LEU A 386 0.16 -1.35 8.51
CA LEU A 386 -1.24 -0.99 8.30
C LEU A 386 -2.06 -2.11 7.66
N MET A 387 -1.49 -2.80 6.66
CA MET A 387 -2.15 -3.95 6.03
C MET A 387 -2.35 -5.08 7.03
N THR A 388 -1.35 -5.34 7.89
CA THR A 388 -1.45 -6.37 8.93
C THR A 388 -2.52 -6.01 9.96
N ALA A 389 -2.50 -4.78 10.47
CA ALA A 389 -3.49 -4.30 11.42
C ALA A 389 -4.92 -4.37 10.85
N THR A 390 -5.09 -3.93 9.59
CA THR A 390 -6.38 -3.98 8.88
C THR A 390 -6.85 -5.41 8.66
N GLY A 391 -5.97 -6.28 8.16
CA GLY A 391 -6.27 -7.68 7.92
C GLY A 391 -6.62 -8.43 9.19
N LEU A 392 -5.91 -8.20 10.30
CA LEU A 392 -6.21 -8.83 11.59
C LEU A 392 -7.58 -8.43 12.13
N VAL A 393 -7.94 -7.14 12.07
CA VAL A 393 -9.26 -6.67 12.51
C VAL A 393 -10.37 -7.32 11.68
N LEU A 394 -10.26 -7.26 10.35
CA LEU A 394 -11.25 -7.86 9.45
C LEU A 394 -11.36 -9.37 9.67
N TYR A 395 -10.24 -10.09 9.69
CA TYR A 395 -10.23 -11.52 9.93
C TYR A 395 -10.89 -11.89 11.26
N THR A 396 -10.57 -11.17 12.33
CA THR A 396 -11.15 -11.40 13.66
C THR A 396 -12.66 -11.18 13.67
N ILE A 397 -13.14 -10.11 13.05
CA ILE A 397 -14.56 -9.80 12.99
C ILE A 397 -15.32 -10.86 12.19
N ILE A 398 -14.81 -11.26 11.03
CA ILE A 398 -15.40 -12.29 10.16
C ILE A 398 -15.54 -13.65 10.86
N HIS A 399 -14.62 -14.00 11.76
CA HIS A 399 -14.62 -15.32 12.41
C HIS A 399 -15.42 -15.35 13.72
N ILE A 400 -15.68 -14.19 14.33
CA ILE A 400 -16.42 -14.10 15.59
C ILE A 400 -17.91 -13.82 15.33
N PHE A 401 -18.24 -13.05 14.29
CA PHE A 401 -19.58 -12.58 13.94
C PHE A 401 -19.87 -12.88 12.48
#